data_AF-A0A1G4K2U7-F1
#
_entry.id   AF-A0A1G4K2U7-F1
#
_cell.length_a   1.000
_cell.length_b   1.000
_cell.length_c   1.000
_cell.angle_alpha   90.00
_cell.angle_beta   90.00
_cell.angle_gamma   90.00
#
_symmetry.space_group_name_H-M   'P 1'
#
loop_
_entity.id
_entity.type
_entity.pdbx_description
1 polymer ?
#
loop_
_entity_poly.entity_id
_entity_poly.type
_entity_poly.pdbx_seq_one_letter_code
_entity_poly.pdbx_strand_id
1 'polypeptide(L)'
;MVTGLRQIWRRYHKTSSIGPKFKNFEEIRKYVETPRWSVTEFLEQGSGVTSRSLPSTSIIERLLRLSGLPVQNIEEYREILGKQLMFLDKLETLDVCKEIDPKHARLMVRENKALGYEELMQLAQDQHQDEKLGETSGSWEGVKFANESKQGFYVLHEALMKRQ
;
A
#
# COMPACT_ATOMS: atom_id res chain seq x y z
N MET A 1 41.49 27.68 -19.22
CA MET A 1 40.61 26.59 -19.73
C MET A 1 40.79 25.40 -18.82
N VAL A 2 39.79 25.08 -17.98
CA VAL A 2 39.79 23.87 -17.14
C VAL A 2 38.51 23.13 -17.46
N THR A 3 38.62 22.09 -18.29
CA THR A 3 37.52 21.20 -18.63
C THR A 3 37.29 20.24 -17.47
N GLY A 4 36.32 20.55 -16.62
CA GLY A 4 35.84 19.65 -15.58
C GLY A 4 35.11 18.47 -16.21
N LEU A 5 35.70 17.28 -16.11
CA LEU A 5 35.05 16.01 -16.45
C LEU A 5 33.84 15.81 -15.53
N ARG A 6 32.63 16.02 -16.06
CA ARG A 6 31.40 15.58 -15.40
C ARG A 6 31.39 14.06 -15.38
N GLN A 7 31.62 13.47 -14.21
CA GLN A 7 31.33 12.05 -13.98
C GLN A 7 29.82 11.85 -14.13
N ILE A 8 29.43 11.21 -15.23
CA ILE A 8 28.05 10.78 -15.47
C ILE A 8 27.88 9.48 -14.69
N TRP A 9 27.27 9.56 -13.52
CA TRP A 9 26.80 8.40 -12.77
C TRP A 9 25.67 7.75 -13.58
N ARG A 10 25.98 6.67 -14.32
CA ARG A 10 24.95 5.85 -14.97
C ARG A 10 24.22 5.07 -13.89
N ARG A 11 23.00 5.50 -13.57
CA ARG A 11 22.06 4.75 -12.73
C ARG A 11 21.62 3.50 -13.49
N TYR A 12 21.83 2.33 -12.90
CA TYR A 12 21.46 1.04 -13.48
C TYR A 12 20.06 0.65 -13.02
N HIS A 13 19.08 0.70 -13.92
CA HIS A 13 17.79 0.06 -13.69
C HIS A 13 17.95 -1.45 -13.91
N LYS A 14 17.79 -2.27 -12.86
CA LYS A 14 17.74 -3.73 -13.00
C LYS A 14 16.36 -4.13 -13.50
N THR A 15 16.29 -4.53 -14.77
CA THR A 15 15.13 -5.24 -15.32
C THR A 15 15.18 -6.70 -14.86
N SER A 16 14.01 -7.33 -14.72
CA SER A 16 13.96 -8.78 -14.58
C SER A 16 14.54 -9.44 -15.84
N SER A 17 15.35 -10.50 -15.65
CA SER A 17 15.94 -11.25 -16.75
C SER A 17 15.83 -12.74 -16.46
N ILE A 18 15.37 -13.51 -17.45
CA ILE A 18 15.39 -14.97 -17.39
C ILE A 18 16.75 -15.44 -17.90
N GLY A 19 17.50 -16.16 -17.07
CA GLY A 19 18.78 -16.74 -17.44
C GLY A 19 18.64 -17.97 -18.36
N PRO A 20 19.75 -18.48 -18.92
CA PRO A 20 19.73 -19.72 -19.70
C PRO A 20 19.34 -20.93 -18.84
N LYS A 21 18.78 -21.96 -19.47
CA LYS A 21 18.42 -23.23 -18.81
C LYS A 21 19.68 -23.91 -18.25
N PHE A 22 19.63 -24.32 -16.98
CA PHE A 22 20.67 -25.15 -16.37
C PHE A 22 20.76 -26.52 -17.03
N LYS A 23 21.98 -26.98 -17.33
CA LYS A 23 22.24 -28.25 -18.00
C LYS A 23 22.39 -29.42 -17.02
N ASN A 24 22.88 -29.16 -15.81
CA ASN A 24 23.13 -30.19 -14.81
C ASN A 24 23.01 -29.62 -13.37
N PHE A 25 23.08 -30.50 -12.37
CA PHE A 25 22.96 -30.12 -10.96
C PHE A 25 24.17 -29.31 -10.45
N GLU A 26 25.36 -29.50 -11.03
CA GLU A 26 26.57 -28.76 -10.68
C GLU A 26 26.46 -27.27 -10.99
N GLU A 27 25.81 -26.91 -12.10
CA GLU A 27 25.53 -25.52 -12.45
C GLU A 27 24.59 -24.85 -11.42
N ILE A 28 23.65 -25.59 -10.84
CA ILE A 28 22.76 -25.09 -9.78
C ILE A 28 23.57 -24.81 -8.51
N ARG A 29 24.40 -25.75 -8.07
CA ARG A 29 25.25 -25.58 -6.89
C ARG A 29 26.14 -24.34 -7.03
N LYS A 30 26.80 -24.19 -8.18
CA LYS A 30 27.65 -23.04 -8.48
C LYS A 30 26.86 -21.71 -8.51
N TYR A 31 25.63 -21.73 -9.01
CA TYR A 31 24.77 -20.54 -9.03
C TYR A 31 24.40 -20.08 -7.62
N VAL A 32 24.09 -21.02 -6.72
CA VAL A 32 23.75 -20.71 -5.31
C VAL A 32 24.98 -20.25 -4.52
N GLU A 33 26.15 -20.82 -4.78
CA GLU A 33 27.43 -20.44 -4.16
C GLU A 33 27.99 -19.11 -4.66
N THR A 34 27.40 -18.54 -5.72
CA THR A 34 27.85 -17.25 -6.27
C THR A 34 27.68 -16.16 -5.19
N PRO A 35 28.75 -15.43 -4.84
CA PRO A 35 28.67 -14.39 -3.81
C PRO A 35 27.71 -13.29 -4.28
N ARG A 36 26.60 -13.18 -3.58
CA ARG A 36 25.56 -12.17 -3.78
C ARG A 36 25.18 -11.65 -2.42
N TRP A 37 24.84 -10.37 -2.35
CA TRP A 37 24.27 -9.83 -1.13
C TRP A 37 23.00 -10.58 -0.78
N SER A 38 22.92 -10.99 0.48
CA SER A 38 21.65 -11.42 1.04
C SER A 38 20.67 -10.25 1.08
N VAL A 39 19.37 -10.54 1.08
CA VAL A 39 18.34 -9.50 1.20
C VAL A 39 18.51 -8.72 2.51
N THR A 40 18.91 -9.42 3.58
CA THR A 40 19.21 -8.82 4.89
C THR A 40 20.38 -7.85 4.83
N GLU A 41 21.50 -8.24 4.22
CA GLU A 41 22.66 -7.34 4.03
C GLU A 41 22.29 -6.12 3.20
N PHE A 42 21.52 -6.30 2.12
CA PHE A 42 21.07 -5.19 1.28
C PHE A 42 20.18 -4.22 2.06
N LEU A 43 19.29 -4.73 2.91
CA LEU A 43 18.42 -3.89 3.73
C LEU A 43 19.20 -3.18 4.85
N GLU A 44 20.28 -3.74 5.38
CA GLU A 44 21.09 -3.12 6.43
C GLU A 44 21.96 -1.97 5.91
N GLN A 45 22.33 -2.00 4.62
CA GLN A 45 23.04 -0.92 3.91
C GLN A 45 22.13 0.32 3.79
N GLY A 46 22.36 1.33 4.63
CA GLY A 46 21.58 2.58 4.65
C GLY A 46 20.99 2.93 6.01
N SER A 47 21.06 2.01 6.99
CA SER A 47 20.67 2.26 8.39
C SER A 47 21.45 3.40 9.08
N GLY A 48 22.55 3.86 8.50
CA GLY A 48 23.40 4.93 9.05
C GLY A 48 23.03 6.37 8.64
N VAL A 49 22.05 6.60 7.76
CA VAL A 49 21.83 7.95 7.16
C VAL A 49 20.53 8.63 7.57
N THR A 50 19.56 7.94 8.16
CA THR A 50 18.31 8.57 8.62
C THR A 50 18.14 8.43 10.13
N SER A 51 18.87 9.25 10.88
CA SER A 51 18.46 9.65 12.23
C SER A 51 17.22 10.56 12.12
N ARG A 52 16.13 10.06 11.55
CA ARG A 52 14.87 10.79 11.50
C ARG A 52 14.29 10.71 12.90
N SER A 53 14.01 11.87 13.50
CA SER A 53 13.40 11.95 14.82
C SER A 53 12.11 11.12 14.83
N LEU A 54 11.90 10.36 15.92
CA LEU A 54 10.64 9.65 16.15
C LEU A 54 9.44 10.58 15.90
N PRO A 55 8.32 10.08 15.34
CA PRO A 55 7.11 10.86 15.17
C PRO A 55 6.73 11.61 16.45
N SER A 56 6.21 12.82 16.37
CA SER A 56 5.78 13.54 17.58
C SER A 56 4.56 12.86 18.21
N THR A 57 4.38 13.02 19.52
CA THR A 57 3.21 12.51 20.25
C THR A 57 1.90 12.96 19.59
N SER A 58 1.81 14.23 19.20
CA SER A 58 0.66 14.80 18.50
C SER A 58 0.30 14.09 17.17
N ILE A 59 1.30 13.56 16.46
CA ILE A 59 1.07 12.79 15.22
C ILE A 59 0.44 11.45 15.56
N ILE A 60 0.93 10.76 16.59
CA ILE A 60 0.36 9.48 17.03
C ILE A 60 -1.07 9.67 17.53
N GLU A 61 -1.32 10.68 18.35
CA GLU A 61 -2.68 10.98 18.82
C GLU A 61 -3.63 11.24 17.65
N ARG A 62 -3.18 11.99 16.64
CA ARG A 62 -3.95 12.24 15.42
C ARG A 62 -4.21 10.95 14.65
N LEU A 63 -3.21 10.09 14.49
CA LEU A 63 -3.36 8.81 13.80
C LEU A 63 -4.34 7.89 14.53
N LEU A 64 -4.24 7.77 15.85
CA LEU A 64 -5.18 6.98 16.66
C LEU A 64 -6.61 7.50 16.50
N ARG A 65 -6.81 8.83 16.52
CA ARG A 65 -8.12 9.45 16.27
C ARG A 65 -8.66 9.15 14.87
N LEU A 66 -7.82 9.20 13.83
CA LEU A 66 -8.21 8.88 12.46
C LEU A 66 -8.56 7.40 12.27
N SER A 67 -7.87 6.50 12.97
CA SER A 67 -8.11 5.07 12.95
C SER A 67 -9.29 4.63 13.83
N GLY A 68 -9.90 5.54 14.59
CA GLY A 68 -10.96 5.20 15.53
C GLY A 68 -10.47 4.38 16.73
N LEU A 69 -9.19 4.51 17.08
CA LEU A 69 -8.53 3.81 18.19
C LEU A 69 -8.42 4.70 19.43
N PRO A 70 -8.41 4.10 20.64
CA PRO A 70 -8.23 4.85 21.88
C PRO A 70 -6.84 5.50 21.95
N VAL A 71 -6.76 6.70 22.53
CA VAL A 71 -5.50 7.44 22.71
C VAL A 71 -4.74 6.90 23.94
N GLN A 72 -4.03 5.79 23.75
CA GLN A 72 -3.24 5.10 24.78
C GLN A 72 -1.93 4.59 24.17
N ASN A 73 -0.96 4.19 25.01
CA ASN A 73 0.32 3.59 24.58
C ASN A 73 1.09 4.41 23.54
N ILE A 74 1.03 5.74 23.65
CA ILE A 74 1.57 6.66 22.63
C ILE A 74 3.05 6.37 22.34
N GLU A 75 3.89 6.24 23.38
CA GLU A 75 5.32 6.02 23.20
C GLU A 75 5.66 4.69 22.50
N GLU A 76 4.94 3.62 22.82
CA GLU A 76 5.10 2.33 22.12
C GLU A 76 4.79 2.47 20.62
N TYR A 77 3.69 3.14 20.28
CA TYR A 77 3.33 3.39 18.89
C TYR A 77 4.31 4.33 18.19
N ARG A 78 4.90 5.30 18.90
CA ARG A 78 5.96 6.17 18.34
C ARG A 78 7.18 5.35 17.92
N GLU A 79 7.63 4.41 18.76
CA GLU A 79 8.77 3.56 18.45
C GLU A 79 8.49 2.60 17.29
N ILE A 80 7.32 1.94 17.30
CA ILE A 80 6.91 1.01 16.24
C ILE A 80 6.80 1.76 14.90
N LEU A 81 6.08 2.89 14.88
CA LEU A 81 5.92 3.68 13.67
C LEU A 81 7.26 4.25 13.20
N GLY A 82 8.13 4.67 14.11
CA GLY A 82 9.49 5.11 13.79
C GLY A 82 10.27 4.04 13.03
N LYS A 83 10.29 2.80 13.54
CA LYS A 83 10.94 1.65 12.87
C LYS A 83 10.33 1.36 11.49
N GLN A 84 9.00 1.41 11.39
CA GLN A 84 8.29 1.21 10.12
C GLN A 84 8.64 2.29 9.09
N LEU A 85 8.66 3.55 9.49
CA LEU A 85 9.01 4.67 8.62
C LEU A 85 10.47 4.60 8.17
N MET A 86 11.41 4.29 9.08
CA MET A 86 12.81 4.09 8.73
C MET A 86 13.00 2.95 7.70
N PHE A 87 12.17 1.91 7.77
CA PHE A 87 12.18 0.85 6.77
C PHE A 87 11.63 1.35 5.43
N LEU A 88 10.51 2.08 5.43
CA LEU A 88 9.87 2.59 4.22
C LEU A 88 10.69 3.69 3.53
N ASP A 89 11.45 4.50 4.27
CA ASP A 89 12.32 5.55 3.72
C ASP A 89 13.39 4.96 2.77
N LYS A 90 13.72 3.66 2.90
CA LYS A 90 14.59 2.98 1.93
C LYS A 90 14.01 3.03 0.51
N LEU A 91 12.68 3.06 0.37
CA LEU A 91 12.00 3.18 -0.91
C LEU A 91 12.22 4.55 -1.56
N GLU A 92 12.41 5.63 -0.79
CA GLU A 92 12.67 6.98 -1.33
C GLU A 92 14.00 7.04 -2.09
N THR A 93 14.96 6.18 -1.74
CA THR A 93 16.27 6.12 -2.39
C THR A 93 16.28 5.29 -3.68
N LEU A 94 15.19 4.56 -3.97
CA LEU A 94 15.08 3.72 -5.14
C LEU A 94 14.68 4.54 -6.37
N ASP A 95 15.43 4.37 -7.46
CA ASP A 95 15.10 4.97 -8.74
C ASP A 95 13.84 4.35 -9.34
N VAL A 96 12.78 5.16 -9.45
CA VAL A 96 11.54 4.77 -10.15
C VAL A 96 11.69 5.06 -11.64
N CYS A 97 11.37 4.08 -12.48
CA CYS A 97 11.32 4.28 -13.93
C CYS A 97 10.18 5.26 -14.26
N LYS A 98 10.52 6.43 -14.80
CA LYS A 98 9.58 7.53 -15.08
C LYS A 98 8.59 7.24 -16.21
N GLU A 99 8.83 6.17 -16.97
CA GLU A 99 7.99 5.72 -18.08
C GLU A 99 6.82 4.82 -17.60
N ILE A 100 6.82 4.41 -16.33
CA ILE A 100 5.74 3.61 -15.75
C ILE A 100 4.59 4.55 -15.39
N ASP A 101 3.45 4.41 -16.06
CA ASP A 101 2.23 5.11 -15.69
C ASP A 101 1.85 4.71 -14.24
N PRO A 102 1.71 5.67 -13.30
CA PRO A 102 1.36 5.40 -11.91
C PRO A 102 0.03 4.64 -11.75
N LYS A 103 -0.84 4.63 -12.77
CA LYS A 103 -2.07 3.81 -12.80
C LYS A 103 -1.81 2.31 -12.99
N HIS A 104 -0.58 1.92 -13.34
CA HIS A 104 -0.13 0.56 -13.61
C HIS A 104 0.75 -0.02 -12.49
N ALA A 105 0.55 0.40 -11.23
CA ALA A 105 1.21 -0.18 -10.05
C ALA A 105 0.94 -1.69 -9.82
N ARG A 106 0.20 -2.35 -10.72
CA ARG A 106 -0.10 -3.78 -10.69
C ARG A 106 0.89 -4.55 -11.54
N LEU A 107 1.24 -5.76 -11.10
CA LEU A 107 2.09 -6.69 -11.86
C LEU A 107 1.56 -7.03 -13.26
N MET A 108 0.24 -6.93 -13.44
CA MET A 108 -0.44 -7.15 -14.73
C MET A 108 -1.08 -5.84 -15.20
N VAL A 109 -0.87 -5.52 -16.47
CA VAL A 109 -1.48 -4.35 -17.13
C VAL A 109 -3.01 -4.51 -17.10
N ARG A 110 -3.72 -3.45 -16.68
CA ARG A 110 -5.17 -3.39 -16.77
C ARG A 110 -5.55 -2.83 -18.13
N GLU A 111 -6.06 -3.69 -19.00
CA GLU A 111 -6.76 -3.25 -20.20
C GLU A 111 -8.20 -2.86 -19.81
N ASN A 112 -8.36 -1.71 -19.18
CA ASN A 112 -9.69 -1.21 -18.88
C ASN A 112 -10.35 -0.76 -20.18
N LYS A 113 -11.46 -1.40 -20.57
CA LYS A 113 -12.31 -0.90 -21.65
C LYS A 113 -12.96 0.41 -21.22
N ALA A 114 -12.81 1.47 -22.02
CA ALA A 114 -13.52 2.72 -21.80
C ALA A 114 -15.02 2.49 -22.01
N LEU A 115 -15.85 2.99 -21.08
CA LEU A 115 -17.30 2.88 -21.20
C LEU A 115 -17.80 3.87 -22.24
N GLY A 116 -18.41 3.36 -23.32
CA GLY A 116 -18.97 4.18 -24.38
C GLY A 116 -20.33 4.79 -24.00
N TYR A 117 -20.76 5.81 -24.75
CA TYR A 117 -22.08 6.44 -24.55
C TYR A 117 -23.23 5.43 -24.72
N GLU A 118 -23.20 4.60 -25.77
CA GLU A 118 -24.23 3.60 -26.03
C GLU A 118 -24.28 2.54 -24.93
N GLU A 119 -23.12 2.07 -24.47
CA GLU A 119 -23.00 1.11 -23.36
C GLU A 119 -23.52 1.70 -22.05
N LEU A 120 -23.22 2.97 -21.77
CA LEU A 120 -23.76 3.69 -20.61
C LEU A 120 -25.29 3.74 -20.67
N MET A 121 -25.86 4.10 -21.83
CA MET A 121 -27.31 4.19 -22.00
C MET A 121 -27.99 2.82 -21.86
N GLN A 122 -27.37 1.76 -22.38
CA GLN A 122 -27.85 0.39 -22.20
C GLN A 122 -27.82 -0.03 -20.72
N LEU A 123 -26.69 0.16 -20.04
CA LEU A 123 -26.57 -0.18 -18.61
C LEU A 123 -27.56 0.59 -17.73
N ALA A 124 -27.86 1.85 -18.08
CA ALA A 124 -28.85 2.64 -17.37
C ALA A 124 -30.28 2.13 -17.58
N GLN A 125 -30.60 1.62 -18.78
CA GLN A 125 -31.89 1.01 -19.09
C GLN A 125 -32.05 -0.37 -18.45
N ASP A 126 -30.96 -1.15 -18.40
CA ASP A 126 -30.93 -2.50 -17.84
C ASP A 126 -30.81 -2.50 -16.30
N GLN A 127 -30.69 -1.32 -15.67
CA GLN A 127 -30.62 -1.20 -14.22
C GLN A 127 -31.97 -1.57 -13.60
N HIS A 128 -31.98 -2.66 -12.83
CA HIS A 128 -33.14 -3.15 -12.10
C HIS A 128 -32.73 -3.52 -10.68
N GLN A 129 -33.71 -3.58 -9.78
CA GLN A 129 -33.49 -4.01 -8.40
C GLN A 129 -33.27 -5.53 -8.37
N ASP A 130 -32.12 -5.96 -7.86
CA ASP A 130 -31.83 -7.38 -7.64
C ASP A 130 -32.24 -7.81 -6.22
N GLU A 131 -33.17 -8.75 -6.13
CA GLU A 131 -33.62 -9.34 -4.86
C GLU A 131 -32.49 -10.05 -4.11
N LYS A 132 -31.52 -10.66 -4.82
CA LYS A 132 -30.40 -11.37 -4.19
C LYS A 132 -29.41 -10.42 -3.50
N LEU A 133 -29.36 -9.16 -3.95
CA LEU A 133 -28.53 -8.12 -3.36
C LEU A 133 -29.27 -7.35 -2.25
N GLY A 134 -30.55 -7.64 -2.02
CA GLY A 134 -31.36 -6.94 -1.02
C GLY A 134 -31.67 -5.50 -1.40
N GLU A 135 -31.73 -5.19 -2.70
CA GLU A 135 -32.01 -3.84 -3.22
C GLU A 135 -33.49 -3.48 -3.16
N THR A 136 -34.37 -4.47 -3.12
CA THR A 136 -35.81 -4.27 -2.99
C THR A 136 -36.15 -3.78 -1.59
N SER A 137 -36.83 -2.64 -1.48
CA SER A 137 -37.24 -2.05 -0.20
C SER A 137 -38.08 -3.04 0.62
N GLY A 138 -37.69 -3.29 1.87
CA GLY A 138 -38.37 -4.22 2.77
C GLY A 138 -38.08 -5.70 2.52
N SER A 139 -37.21 -6.04 1.55
CA SER A 139 -36.76 -7.43 1.34
C SER A 139 -35.93 -7.98 2.48
N TRP A 140 -35.29 -7.10 3.26
CA TRP A 140 -34.57 -7.45 4.47
C TRP A 140 -34.67 -6.34 5.52
N GLU A 141 -34.45 -6.70 6.78
CA GLU A 141 -34.43 -5.76 7.88
C GLU A 141 -33.01 -5.21 8.08
N GLY A 142 -32.83 -3.94 7.71
CA GLY A 142 -31.54 -3.22 7.76
C GLY A 142 -30.80 -3.37 9.09
N VAL A 143 -31.54 -3.24 10.19
CA VAL A 143 -31.00 -3.19 11.56
C VAL A 143 -30.90 -4.54 12.25
N LYS A 144 -31.28 -5.64 11.58
CA LYS A 144 -31.38 -6.97 12.20
C LYS A 144 -30.07 -7.47 12.82
N PHE A 145 -28.95 -7.10 12.22
CA PHE A 145 -27.62 -7.51 12.66
C PHE A 145 -26.91 -6.45 13.51
N ALA A 146 -27.59 -5.36 13.87
CA ALA A 146 -27.03 -4.37 14.78
C ALA A 146 -27.05 -4.90 16.22
N ASN A 147 -25.97 -4.68 16.97
CA ASN A 147 -25.92 -5.02 18.40
C ASN A 147 -26.98 -4.26 19.20
N GLU A 148 -27.27 -3.03 18.81
CA GLU A 148 -28.30 -2.19 19.40
C GLU A 148 -29.10 -1.50 18.29
N SER A 149 -30.43 -1.59 18.38
CA SER A 149 -31.34 -0.88 17.49
C SER A 149 -32.58 -0.44 18.26
N LYS A 150 -33.20 0.64 17.82
CA LYS A 150 -34.44 1.16 18.41
C LYS A 150 -35.36 1.62 17.31
N GLN A 151 -36.55 1.02 17.22
CA GLN A 151 -37.60 1.43 16.28
C GLN A 151 -37.13 1.52 14.81
N GLY A 152 -36.29 0.57 14.37
CA GLY A 152 -35.77 0.56 13.00
C GLY A 152 -34.56 1.48 12.75
N PHE A 153 -34.03 2.12 13.79
CA PHE A 153 -32.81 2.94 13.71
C PHE A 153 -31.63 2.25 14.40
N TYR A 154 -30.43 2.47 13.85
CA TYR A 154 -29.17 2.16 14.53
C TYR A 154 -28.99 3.10 15.72
N VAL A 155 -28.62 2.56 16.87
CA VAL A 155 -28.37 3.36 18.08
C VAL A 155 -26.88 3.62 18.22
N LEU A 156 -26.51 4.87 18.47
CA LEU A 156 -25.14 5.26 18.79
C LEU A 156 -25.13 5.99 20.13
N HIS A 157 -24.29 5.53 21.05
CA HIS A 157 -24.12 6.17 22.35
C HIS A 157 -23.33 7.48 22.24
N GLU A 158 -23.83 8.52 22.90
CA GLU A 158 -23.19 9.85 22.94
C GLU A 158 -21.76 9.82 23.50
N ALA A 159 -21.43 8.84 24.35
CA ALA A 159 -20.08 8.60 24.85
C ALA A 159 -19.05 8.27 23.75
N LEU A 160 -19.50 7.75 22.59
CA LEU A 160 -18.66 7.55 21.40
C LEU A 160 -18.54 8.81 20.52
N MET A 161 -19.43 9.79 20.72
CA MET A 161 -19.50 11.03 19.94
C MET A 161 -18.80 12.22 20.62
N LYS A 162 -18.66 12.21 21.95
CA LYS A 162 -17.95 13.27 22.70
C LYS A 162 -16.44 13.16 22.49
N ARG A 163 -15.95 13.82 21.43
CA ARG A 163 -14.54 14.12 21.22
C ARG A 163 -14.15 15.35 22.03
N GLN A 164 -13.26 15.20 23.01
CA GLN A 164 -12.38 16.28 23.50
C GLN A 164 -11.09 16.30 22.67
#